data_AF-A0A2U1QEE4-F1
#
_entry.id   AF-A0A2U1QEE4-F1
#
_cell.length_a   1.000
_cell.length_b   1.000
_cell.length_c   1.000
_cell.angle_alpha   90.00
_cell.angle_beta   90.00
_cell.angle_gamma   90.00
#
_symmetry.space_group_name_H-M   'P 1'
#
loop_
_entity.id
_entity.type
_entity.pdbx_description
1 polymer ?
#
loop_
_entity_poly.entity_id
_entity_poly.type
_entity_poly.pdbx_seq_one_letter_code
_entity_poly.pdbx_strand_id
1 'polypeptide(L)'
;MSSSWTCSSCTFINPNSLKPTCQICSNSKPTSQFSSSSKPTSNLEKWSCKACTFLNPLKLSSCEICGTQNSSFSSNLNRDDQELELGSKGVWNVFLPLLQKCSNSTSNKRKIGDDSVDVDEVVADLGVSRGVKSSNKKAVDFVTIDDDDAFELGGSREIKSAGKALAGSDETRAKEDLRKLKILSYNVWFAEDIELRIRMRAIGDIIQLHSLDVICLQEVTPNIYAIFQRTNWWKLYKCSLSLDKAMTRPYFCMQLCIAEVSTQGDTPLVVATSHLESPCPAPPKWDQMYSKERVKQANEAVDFLKKNPNAIFCGDMNWDDKLDGEFPLPDGWFDAWTALKPKEIGWTYDTKANPMLSANWKLQKRLDRFLVSLRDLKVESIKMVGTERIPEVTYMKQRKGKPDLELPVLPSDHFGLLLTMVAR
;
A
#
# COMPACT_ATOMS: atom_id res chain seq x y z
N MET A 1 6.63 34.53 -45.83
CA MET A 1 6.52 33.49 -44.78
C MET A 1 5.42 33.91 -43.83
N SER A 2 4.35 33.11 -43.71
CA SER A 2 3.23 33.42 -42.82
C SER A 2 3.72 33.34 -41.37
N SER A 3 3.72 34.45 -40.64
CA SER A 3 4.04 34.43 -39.22
C SER A 3 2.88 33.79 -38.46
N SER A 4 3.19 32.85 -37.58
CA SER A 4 2.25 32.19 -36.66
C SER A 4 2.47 32.67 -35.23
N TRP A 5 1.50 32.48 -34.35
CA TRP A 5 1.65 32.79 -32.92
C TRP A 5 0.98 31.73 -32.05
N THR A 6 1.62 31.40 -30.92
CA THR A 6 1.15 30.37 -30.00
C THR A 6 0.23 30.98 -28.95
N CYS A 7 -0.97 30.41 -28.78
CA CYS A 7 -1.90 30.82 -27.73
C CYS A 7 -1.33 30.44 -26.35
N SER A 8 -1.25 31.40 -25.43
CA SER A 8 -0.76 31.14 -24.07
C SER A 8 -1.72 30.32 -23.21
N SER A 9 -3.01 30.26 -23.55
CA SER A 9 -4.01 29.54 -22.76
C SER A 9 -4.17 28.07 -23.17
N CYS A 10 -4.15 27.77 -24.47
CA CYS A 10 -4.38 26.40 -24.97
C CYS A 10 -3.24 25.85 -25.83
N THR A 11 -2.12 26.58 -25.91
CA THR A 11 -0.88 26.21 -26.63
C THR A 11 -1.01 25.97 -28.14
N PHE A 12 -2.19 26.18 -28.72
CA PHE A 12 -2.44 26.07 -30.15
C PHE A 12 -1.65 27.12 -30.97
N ILE A 13 -1.05 26.69 -32.08
CA ILE A 13 -0.27 27.56 -32.98
C ILE A 13 -1.21 28.11 -34.04
N ASN A 14 -1.56 29.40 -33.93
CA ASN A 14 -2.41 30.10 -34.89
C ASN A 14 -1.58 30.42 -36.14
N PRO A 15 -1.89 29.84 -37.32
CA PRO A 15 -1.07 29.96 -38.52
C PRO A 15 -1.09 31.36 -39.16
N ASN A 16 -2.08 32.20 -38.80
CA ASN A 16 -2.24 33.56 -39.32
C ASN A 16 -2.08 34.60 -38.20
N SER A 17 -0.94 35.30 -38.19
CA SER A 17 -0.60 36.32 -37.20
C SER A 17 -1.46 37.58 -37.23
N LEU A 18 -2.24 37.82 -38.30
CA LEU A 18 -3.11 38.99 -38.42
C LEU A 18 -4.42 38.81 -37.64
N LYS A 19 -4.81 37.58 -37.29
CA LYS A 19 -6.00 37.36 -36.45
C LYS A 19 -5.68 37.66 -34.99
N PRO A 20 -6.44 38.56 -34.34
CA PRO A 20 -6.17 39.00 -32.98
C PRO A 20 -6.68 38.01 -31.92
N THR A 21 -7.33 36.91 -32.31
CA THR A 21 -7.90 35.91 -31.40
C THR A 21 -7.54 34.49 -31.86
N CYS A 22 -7.43 33.57 -30.90
CA CYS A 22 -7.09 32.17 -31.12
C CYS A 22 -8.24 31.43 -31.82
N GLN A 23 -7.94 30.63 -32.84
CA GLN A 23 -8.96 29.90 -33.62
C GLN A 23 -9.68 28.81 -32.82
N ILE A 24 -9.05 28.26 -31.77
CA ILE A 24 -9.61 27.14 -30.97
C ILE A 24 -10.39 27.63 -29.77
N CYS A 25 -9.85 28.59 -29.01
CA CYS A 25 -10.44 29.02 -27.74
C CYS A 25 -10.87 30.49 -27.72
N SER A 26 -10.73 31.21 -28.84
CA SER A 26 -11.08 32.63 -28.99
C SER A 26 -10.30 33.62 -28.10
N ASN A 27 -9.34 33.17 -27.29
CA ASN A 27 -8.53 34.07 -26.46
C ASN A 27 -7.65 35.01 -27.30
N SER A 28 -7.52 36.24 -26.81
CA SER A 28 -6.85 37.33 -27.52
C SER A 28 -5.35 37.13 -27.62
N LYS A 29 -4.76 37.60 -28.71
CA LYS A 29 -3.32 37.63 -28.97
C LYS A 29 -2.65 38.60 -27.98
N PRO A 30 -1.57 38.18 -27.28
CA PRO A 30 -0.87 39.06 -26.36
C PRO A 30 -0.32 40.30 -27.09
N THR A 31 -0.71 41.50 -26.66
CA THR A 31 -0.23 42.76 -27.23
C THR A 31 1.04 43.18 -26.49
N SER A 32 2.17 43.25 -27.19
CA SER A 32 3.45 43.65 -26.60
C SER A 32 3.50 45.16 -26.40
N GLN A 33 3.42 45.63 -25.14
CA GLN A 33 3.89 46.95 -24.75
C GLN A 33 5.03 46.81 -23.73
N PHE A 34 6.23 47.24 -24.15
CA PHE A 34 7.37 47.61 -23.30
C PHE A 34 6.93 48.78 -22.39
N SER A 35 7.26 48.96 -21.12
CA SER A 35 8.45 48.70 -20.27
C SER A 35 7.94 48.65 -18.81
N SER A 36 8.58 48.20 -17.73
CA SER A 36 9.97 47.90 -17.35
C SER A 36 9.94 47.24 -15.95
N SER A 37 11.01 46.51 -15.62
CA SER A 37 11.44 46.12 -14.27
C SER A 37 10.66 45.01 -13.54
N SER A 38 11.10 43.76 -13.76
CA SER A 38 11.61 42.88 -12.69
C SER A 38 12.09 41.57 -13.31
N LYS A 39 13.38 41.24 -13.12
CA LYS A 39 14.06 40.04 -13.62
C LYS A 39 13.39 38.76 -13.10
N PRO A 40 13.21 37.72 -13.94
CA PRO A 40 13.24 36.34 -13.50
C PRO A 40 14.62 35.73 -13.75
N THR A 41 15.16 35.26 -12.63
CA THR A 41 16.23 34.31 -12.38
C THR A 41 16.38 33.15 -13.37
N SER A 42 17.66 32.86 -13.65
CA SER A 42 18.28 31.59 -14.07
C SER A 42 17.70 30.86 -15.29
N ASN A 43 18.45 30.93 -16.39
CA ASN A 43 18.45 29.91 -17.44
C ASN A 43 18.68 28.52 -16.80
N LEU A 44 17.62 27.74 -16.64
CA LEU A 44 17.74 26.32 -16.32
C LEU A 44 18.26 25.61 -17.57
N GLU A 45 19.55 25.31 -17.56
CA GLU A 45 20.18 24.47 -18.57
C GLU A 45 19.44 23.11 -18.64
N LYS A 46 19.22 22.60 -19.86
CA LYS A 46 18.51 21.35 -20.17
C LYS A 46 19.41 20.43 -21.00
N TRP A 47 19.24 19.11 -20.89
CA TRP A 47 19.96 18.15 -21.72
C TRP A 47 19.00 17.36 -22.61
N SER A 48 19.40 17.13 -23.86
CA SER A 48 18.62 16.32 -24.81
C SER A 48 18.93 14.83 -24.61
N CYS A 49 17.89 14.02 -24.46
CA CYS A 49 18.00 12.57 -24.34
C CYS A 49 18.60 11.98 -25.63
N LYS A 50 19.69 11.23 -25.51
CA LYS A 50 20.32 10.59 -26.69
C LYS A 50 19.45 9.52 -27.36
N ALA A 51 18.46 8.96 -26.66
CA ALA A 51 17.60 7.90 -27.18
C ALA A 51 16.30 8.42 -27.82
N CYS A 52 15.64 9.42 -27.20
CA CYS A 52 14.35 9.92 -27.68
C CYS A 52 14.34 11.43 -27.98
N THR A 53 15.49 12.11 -27.86
CA THR A 53 15.71 13.55 -28.11
C THR A 53 14.99 14.53 -27.19
N PHE A 54 14.14 14.04 -26.29
CA PHE A 54 13.41 14.85 -25.30
C PHE A 54 14.35 15.72 -24.45
N LEU A 55 14.00 16.99 -24.25
CA LEU A 55 14.79 17.97 -23.50
C LEU A 55 14.46 17.92 -22.01
N ASN A 56 15.27 17.18 -21.26
CA ASN A 56 15.10 17.00 -19.82
C ASN A 56 15.76 18.17 -19.05
N PRO A 57 15.17 18.61 -17.94
CA PRO A 57 15.86 19.45 -16.96
C PRO A 57 17.22 18.85 -16.56
N LEU A 58 18.27 19.68 -16.38
CA LEU A 58 19.58 19.16 -15.96
C LEU A 58 19.51 18.34 -14.68
N LYS A 59 18.70 18.70 -13.69
CA LYS A 59 18.57 17.98 -12.40
C LYS A 59 18.15 16.50 -12.48
N LEU A 60 17.76 16.01 -13.65
CA LEU A 60 17.33 14.62 -13.83
C LEU A 60 18.45 13.77 -14.42
N SER A 61 18.81 12.71 -13.71
CA SER A 61 19.81 11.71 -14.10
C SER A 61 19.28 10.69 -15.12
N SER A 62 17.97 10.67 -15.38
CA SER A 62 17.32 9.82 -16.38
C SER A 62 16.25 10.60 -17.14
N CYS A 63 15.99 10.19 -18.38
CA CYS A 63 15.00 10.86 -19.22
C CYS A 63 13.57 10.58 -18.73
N GLU A 64 12.75 11.62 -18.59
CA GLU A 64 11.37 11.52 -18.10
C GLU A 64 10.46 10.67 -18.99
N ILE A 65 10.76 10.58 -20.28
CA ILE A 65 9.92 9.89 -21.26
C ILE A 65 10.31 8.43 -21.43
N CYS A 66 11.61 8.13 -21.50
CA CYS A 66 12.09 6.79 -21.87
C CYS A 66 13.05 6.17 -20.85
N GLY A 67 13.38 6.87 -19.75
CA GLY A 67 14.24 6.38 -18.67
C GLY A 67 15.73 6.27 -19.02
N THR A 68 16.16 6.66 -20.22
CA THR A 68 17.58 6.61 -20.61
C THR A 68 18.41 7.55 -19.75
N GLN A 69 19.50 7.04 -19.17
CA GLN A 69 20.34 7.80 -18.24
C GLN A 69 21.16 8.91 -18.93
N ASN A 70 21.35 10.02 -18.22
CA ASN A 70 22.22 11.11 -18.63
C ASN A 70 23.68 10.77 -18.34
N SER A 71 24.46 10.49 -19.40
CA SER A 71 25.89 10.15 -19.27
C SER A 71 26.75 11.27 -18.64
N SER A 72 26.24 12.49 -18.53
CA SER A 72 26.99 13.64 -18.01
C SER A 72 26.81 13.89 -16.51
N PHE A 73 25.98 13.08 -15.82
CA PHE A 73 25.64 13.29 -14.40
C PHE A 73 26.60 12.67 -13.37
N SER A 74 27.68 12.03 -13.82
CA SER A 74 28.58 11.27 -12.94
C SER A 74 29.68 12.08 -12.23
N SER A 75 29.72 13.41 -12.34
CA SER A 75 30.89 14.18 -11.84
C SER A 75 30.64 15.36 -10.92
N ASN A 76 29.42 15.77 -10.58
CA ASN A 76 29.23 16.88 -9.64
C ASN A 76 27.92 16.77 -8.86
N LEU A 77 28.01 16.56 -7.54
CA LEU A 77 27.29 17.30 -6.50
C LEU A 77 27.72 16.76 -5.11
N ASN A 78 28.72 17.43 -4.54
CA ASN A 78 28.91 17.53 -3.09
C ASN A 78 28.23 18.84 -2.64
N ARG A 79 27.65 18.79 -1.42
CA ARG A 79 27.19 19.87 -0.53
C ARG A 79 25.68 20.17 -0.46
N ASP A 80 25.24 19.92 0.77
CA ASP A 80 24.31 20.68 1.61
C ASP A 80 22.81 20.56 1.31
N ASP A 81 22.21 19.48 1.85
CA ASP A 81 20.83 19.50 2.37
C ASP A 81 20.82 18.80 3.74
N GLN A 82 20.29 19.50 4.74
CA GLN A 82 20.30 19.14 6.14
C GLN A 82 19.33 17.96 6.40
N GLU A 83 19.93 16.81 6.68
CA GLU A 83 19.28 15.53 6.98
C GLU A 83 18.50 15.62 8.29
N LEU A 84 17.18 15.41 8.24
CA LEU A 84 16.43 14.93 9.40
C LEU A 84 16.82 13.47 9.62
N GLU A 85 17.95 13.26 10.29
CA GLU A 85 18.42 11.95 10.74
C GLU A 85 17.45 11.37 11.77
N LEU A 86 16.42 10.65 11.29
CA LEU A 86 15.71 9.67 12.10
C LEU A 86 16.56 8.39 12.14
N GLY A 87 17.53 8.38 13.05
CA GLY A 87 18.09 7.20 13.71
C GLY A 87 18.64 6.08 12.80
N SER A 88 19.93 6.17 12.50
CA SER A 88 20.91 5.09 12.33
C SER A 88 20.69 4.00 11.25
N LYS A 89 21.70 3.87 10.36
CA LYS A 89 21.83 2.94 9.22
C LYS A 89 21.59 1.45 9.50
N GLY A 90 21.35 1.03 10.74
CA GLY A 90 21.00 -0.35 11.13
C GLY A 90 19.53 -0.58 11.52
N VAL A 91 18.76 0.48 11.81
CA VAL A 91 17.43 0.38 12.44
C VAL A 91 16.36 -0.18 11.50
N TRP A 92 16.49 0.07 10.20
CA TRP A 92 15.51 -0.36 9.21
C TRP A 92 15.60 -1.84 8.83
N ASN A 93 16.71 -2.55 9.10
CA ASN A 93 16.87 -3.93 8.64
C ASN A 93 16.05 -4.95 9.45
N VAL A 94 15.67 -4.62 10.69
CA VAL A 94 14.93 -5.52 11.60
C VAL A 94 13.49 -5.76 11.13
N PHE A 95 12.91 -4.81 10.40
CA PHE A 95 11.51 -4.82 9.98
C PHE A 95 11.32 -5.04 8.47
N LEU A 96 12.36 -5.56 7.80
CA LEU A 96 12.31 -5.86 6.37
C LEU A 96 12.29 -7.38 6.17
N PRO A 97 11.49 -7.88 5.20
CA PRO A 97 11.64 -9.25 4.72
C PRO A 97 13.07 -9.47 4.23
N LEU A 98 13.65 -10.64 4.51
CA LEU A 98 14.90 -11.02 3.85
C LEU A 98 14.57 -11.24 2.37
N LEU A 99 14.88 -10.27 1.51
CA LEU A 99 14.84 -10.45 0.05
C LEU A 99 15.96 -11.41 -0.35
N GLN A 100 15.80 -12.72 -0.14
CA GLN A 100 16.70 -13.71 -0.69
C GLN A 100 16.16 -14.18 -2.04
N LYS A 101 16.90 -13.83 -3.09
CA LYS A 101 16.63 -14.26 -4.46
C LYS A 101 16.52 -15.79 -4.48
N CYS A 102 15.35 -16.33 -4.83
CA CYS A 102 15.28 -17.70 -5.34
C CYS A 102 16.22 -17.78 -6.54
N SER A 103 17.34 -18.48 -6.39
CA SER A 103 18.37 -18.64 -7.39
C SER A 103 17.82 -19.45 -8.57
N ASN A 104 17.34 -18.76 -9.60
CA ASN A 104 17.21 -19.37 -10.92
C ASN A 104 18.61 -19.58 -11.49
N SER A 105 19.17 -20.77 -11.29
CA SER A 105 20.37 -21.19 -12.00
C SER A 105 20.02 -21.52 -13.45
N THR A 106 20.58 -20.74 -14.37
CA THR A 106 20.61 -21.05 -15.79
C THR A 106 21.56 -22.22 -16.10
N SER A 107 21.08 -23.08 -17.00
CA SER A 107 21.81 -23.93 -17.96
C SER A 107 22.72 -25.05 -17.44
N ASN A 108 22.28 -26.31 -17.61
CA ASN A 108 23.08 -27.24 -18.41
C ASN A 108 22.26 -28.40 -19.02
N LYS A 109 22.81 -28.89 -20.13
CA LYS A 109 22.24 -29.75 -21.17
C LYS A 109 21.92 -31.19 -20.71
N ARG A 110 20.86 -31.73 -21.31
CA ARG A 110 20.44 -33.14 -21.49
C ARG A 110 21.49 -34.24 -21.25
N LYS A 111 21.06 -35.32 -20.59
CA LYS A 111 21.16 -36.70 -21.11
C LYS A 111 20.06 -37.60 -20.51
N ILE A 112 19.54 -38.47 -21.37
CA ILE A 112 18.47 -39.45 -21.18
C ILE A 112 19.03 -40.66 -20.42
N GLY A 113 18.22 -41.24 -19.54
CA GLY A 113 18.41 -42.56 -18.92
C GLY A 113 17.12 -42.95 -18.21
N ASP A 114 16.42 -43.90 -18.81
CA ASP A 114 15.20 -44.56 -18.36
C ASP A 114 15.46 -45.36 -17.07
N ASP A 115 14.54 -45.33 -16.11
CA ASP A 115 14.13 -46.50 -15.31
C ASP A 115 13.03 -46.11 -14.31
N SER A 116 11.91 -46.79 -14.47
CA SER A 116 10.68 -46.75 -13.68
C SER A 116 10.85 -47.32 -12.28
N VAL A 117 10.31 -46.63 -11.27
CA VAL A 117 9.77 -47.25 -10.05
C VAL A 117 8.76 -46.31 -9.40
N ASP A 118 7.53 -46.79 -9.29
CA ASP A 118 6.43 -46.18 -8.54
C ASP A 118 6.74 -46.11 -7.04
N VAL A 119 6.62 -44.93 -6.44
CA VAL A 119 6.39 -44.77 -5.00
C VAL A 119 5.42 -43.61 -4.79
N ASP A 120 4.23 -43.96 -4.30
CA ASP A 120 3.25 -43.03 -3.74
C ASP A 120 3.84 -42.30 -2.53
N GLU A 121 4.03 -40.98 -2.63
CA GLU A 121 4.22 -40.14 -1.44
C GLU A 121 3.63 -38.72 -1.62
N VAL A 122 2.96 -38.29 -0.56
CA VAL A 122 1.99 -37.21 -0.49
C VAL A 122 2.69 -35.94 -0.03
N VAL A 123 2.81 -34.89 -0.87
CA VAL A 123 3.37 -33.59 -0.43
C VAL A 123 2.68 -32.40 -1.11
N ALA A 124 2.48 -31.35 -0.30
CA ALA A 124 1.70 -30.16 -0.53
C ALA A 124 2.12 -29.31 -1.75
N ASP A 125 1.14 -28.99 -2.59
CA ASP A 125 1.27 -28.01 -3.68
C ASP A 125 0.83 -26.64 -3.17
N LEU A 126 1.78 -25.82 -2.74
CA LEU A 126 1.56 -24.38 -2.55
C LEU A 126 1.75 -23.71 -3.91
N GLY A 127 0.64 -23.27 -4.49
CA GLY A 127 0.56 -22.73 -5.84
C GLY A 127 1.46 -21.52 -6.06
N VAL A 128 2.62 -21.74 -6.67
CA VAL A 128 3.45 -20.69 -7.28
C VAL A 128 3.08 -20.62 -8.77
N SER A 129 2.23 -19.68 -9.15
CA SER A 129 1.96 -19.41 -10.57
C SER A 129 3.10 -18.59 -11.18
N ARG A 130 3.94 -19.24 -11.99
CA ARG A 130 4.94 -18.61 -12.85
C ARG A 130 4.29 -18.20 -14.19
N GLY A 131 4.27 -16.90 -14.49
CA GLY A 131 3.89 -16.38 -15.80
C GLY A 131 5.07 -16.31 -16.77
N VAL A 132 4.90 -16.77 -18.02
CA VAL A 132 5.79 -16.41 -19.15
C VAL A 132 5.01 -16.36 -20.49
N LYS A 133 5.07 -15.16 -21.10
CA LYS A 133 5.05 -14.74 -22.52
C LYS A 133 3.85 -15.00 -23.46
N SER A 134 3.12 -13.91 -23.65
CA SER A 134 2.57 -13.29 -24.89
C SER A 134 2.81 -13.95 -26.25
N SER A 135 1.74 -14.05 -27.07
CA SER A 135 1.64 -13.43 -28.41
C SER A 135 0.22 -13.61 -29.02
N ASN A 136 -0.58 -12.54 -29.13
CA ASN A 136 -1.00 -11.94 -30.41
C ASN A 136 -2.18 -10.98 -30.25
N LYS A 137 -2.00 -9.78 -30.82
CA LYS A 137 -2.96 -8.69 -30.93
C LYS A 137 -4.08 -9.03 -31.92
N LYS A 138 -5.30 -8.59 -31.60
CA LYS A 138 -6.19 -7.90 -32.55
C LYS A 138 -7.03 -6.88 -31.78
N ALA A 139 -6.98 -5.63 -32.26
CA ALA A 139 -7.79 -4.50 -31.81
C ALA A 139 -9.26 -4.71 -32.19
N VAL A 140 -10.20 -4.07 -31.49
CA VAL A 140 -11.26 -3.18 -32.03
C VAL A 140 -11.97 -2.45 -30.88
N ASP A 141 -11.96 -1.11 -31.02
CA ASP A 141 -12.87 -0.02 -30.66
C ASP A 141 -13.40 0.30 -29.25
N PHE A 142 -13.32 1.61 -29.02
CA PHE A 142 -13.62 2.44 -27.87
C PHE A 142 -15.02 3.04 -28.06
N VAL A 143 -15.91 2.88 -27.08
CA VAL A 143 -17.16 3.67 -27.00
C VAL A 143 -17.12 4.45 -25.69
N THR A 144 -17.14 5.77 -25.85
CA THR A 144 -17.31 6.80 -24.81
C THR A 144 -18.74 6.75 -24.28
N ILE A 145 -18.88 6.77 -22.95
CA ILE A 145 -20.08 7.27 -22.29
C ILE A 145 -19.59 8.24 -21.21
N ASP A 146 -19.75 9.53 -21.50
CA ASP A 146 -19.93 10.59 -20.52
C ASP A 146 -21.30 10.41 -19.88
N ASP A 147 -21.44 10.69 -18.59
CA ASP A 147 -22.61 11.38 -18.04
C ASP A 147 -22.31 11.79 -16.58
N ASP A 148 -22.11 13.10 -16.42
CA ASP A 148 -22.40 13.86 -15.22
C ASP A 148 -23.91 13.79 -14.97
N ASP A 149 -24.35 13.56 -13.72
CA ASP A 149 -25.64 14.11 -13.29
C ASP A 149 -25.69 14.33 -11.77
N ALA A 150 -25.65 15.62 -11.43
CA ALA A 150 -25.95 16.16 -10.12
C ALA A 150 -27.48 16.25 -9.97
N PHE A 151 -28.01 15.81 -8.83
CA PHE A 151 -29.40 16.04 -8.47
C PHE A 151 -29.48 16.93 -7.22
N GLU A 152 -29.66 18.23 -7.45
CA GLU A 152 -30.26 19.16 -6.49
C GLU A 152 -31.78 19.14 -6.66
N LEU A 153 -32.52 19.07 -5.55
CA LEU A 153 -33.86 19.67 -5.45
C LEU A 153 -34.06 20.25 -4.05
N GLY A 154 -34.21 21.57 -3.99
CA GLY A 154 -34.54 22.34 -2.80
C GLY A 154 -36.02 22.23 -2.40
N GLY A 155 -36.32 22.79 -1.23
CA GLY A 155 -37.69 22.91 -0.74
C GLY A 155 -37.79 23.39 0.71
N SER A 156 -37.48 24.66 0.95
CA SER A 156 -37.70 25.34 2.23
C SER A 156 -39.20 25.48 2.55
N ARG A 157 -39.62 25.08 3.75
CA ARG A 157 -40.80 25.66 4.43
C ARG A 157 -40.53 25.77 5.93
N GLU A 158 -40.53 27.01 6.41
CA GLU A 158 -40.53 27.41 7.82
C GLU A 158 -41.89 27.14 8.47
N ILE A 159 -41.90 26.66 9.72
CA ILE A 159 -42.96 26.92 10.71
C ILE A 159 -42.30 27.20 12.06
N LYS A 160 -42.69 28.31 12.70
CA LYS A 160 -42.16 28.86 13.95
C LYS A 160 -42.76 28.21 15.21
N SER A 161 -41.89 28.02 16.21
CA SER A 161 -42.05 28.33 17.66
C SER A 161 -43.22 27.77 18.48
N ALA A 162 -42.88 27.05 19.56
CA ALA A 162 -43.31 27.39 20.94
C ALA A 162 -42.39 26.74 21.98
N GLY A 163 -41.81 27.53 22.88
CA GLY A 163 -40.88 27.07 23.91
C GLY A 163 -41.53 26.53 25.18
N LYS A 164 -40.75 25.82 25.98
CA LYS A 164 -40.86 25.82 27.45
C LYS A 164 -39.54 25.38 28.07
N ALA A 165 -38.88 26.33 28.73
CA ALA A 165 -37.76 26.07 29.62
C ALA A 165 -38.28 25.48 30.94
N LEU A 166 -37.62 24.43 31.42
CA LEU A 166 -37.67 24.00 32.82
C LEU A 166 -36.24 23.56 33.19
N ALA A 167 -35.65 24.35 34.09
CA ALA A 167 -34.36 24.08 34.71
C ALA A 167 -34.49 22.86 35.63
N GLY A 168 -33.57 21.92 35.47
CA GLY A 168 -33.34 20.81 36.39
C GLY A 168 -31.85 20.51 36.37
N SER A 169 -31.16 20.94 37.42
CA SER A 169 -29.78 20.59 37.72
C SER A 169 -29.68 19.10 38.04
N ASP A 170 -28.91 18.34 37.27
CA ASP A 170 -28.26 17.15 37.78
C ASP A 170 -26.98 16.83 37.00
N GLU A 171 -26.00 16.32 37.71
CA GLU A 171 -24.59 16.18 37.32
C GLU A 171 -24.37 15.20 36.17
N THR A 172 -24.46 15.64 34.92
CA THR A 172 -23.71 15.00 33.84
C THR A 172 -22.39 15.73 33.65
N ARG A 173 -21.38 15.33 34.43
CA ARG A 173 -19.98 15.50 34.02
C ARG A 173 -19.87 14.85 32.65
N ALA A 174 -19.89 15.66 31.59
CA ALA A 174 -19.69 15.20 30.23
C ALA A 174 -18.44 14.31 30.28
N LYS A 175 -18.61 13.01 30.03
CA LYS A 175 -17.47 12.16 29.71
C LYS A 175 -16.83 12.86 28.53
N GLU A 176 -15.68 13.49 28.75
CA GLU A 176 -14.83 13.90 27.64
C GLU A 176 -14.68 12.64 26.78
N ASP A 177 -15.20 12.69 25.56
CA ASP A 177 -15.06 11.57 24.62
C ASP A 177 -13.56 11.38 24.40
N LEU A 178 -12.98 10.44 25.15
CA LEU A 178 -11.57 10.11 25.04
C LEU A 178 -11.29 9.76 23.59
N ARG A 179 -10.39 10.52 22.95
CA ARG A 179 -10.03 10.32 21.55
C ARG A 179 -9.60 8.86 21.36
N LYS A 180 -10.32 8.14 20.51
CA LYS A 180 -9.99 6.76 20.14
C LYS A 180 -8.90 6.77 19.07
N LEU A 181 -7.85 5.99 19.29
CA LEU A 181 -6.81 5.74 18.30
C LEU A 181 -7.12 4.45 17.55
N LYS A 182 -7.11 4.48 16.22
CA LYS A 182 -7.40 3.32 15.37
C LYS A 182 -6.20 2.95 14.50
N ILE A 183 -5.77 1.70 14.59
CA ILE A 183 -4.60 1.17 13.90
C ILE A 183 -5.02 -0.03 13.05
N LEU A 184 -4.74 0.02 11.75
CA LEU A 184 -4.97 -1.10 10.82
C LEU A 184 -3.65 -1.80 10.51
N SER A 185 -3.64 -3.12 10.53
CA SER A 185 -2.63 -3.95 9.87
C SER A 185 -3.29 -4.74 8.74
N TYR A 186 -2.71 -4.71 7.53
CA TYR A 186 -3.28 -5.41 6.38
C TYR A 186 -2.22 -5.81 5.33
N ASN A 187 -2.00 -7.12 5.13
CA ASN A 187 -1.34 -7.65 3.94
C ASN A 187 -2.26 -7.45 2.72
N VAL A 188 -1.81 -6.65 1.74
CA VAL A 188 -2.64 -6.22 0.61
C VAL A 188 -2.55 -7.14 -0.61
N TRP A 189 -1.77 -8.21 -0.51
CA TRP A 189 -1.55 -9.22 -1.54
C TRP A 189 -0.94 -8.71 -2.85
N PHE A 190 0.31 -9.11 -3.11
CA PHE A 190 1.06 -8.66 -4.29
C PHE A 190 0.56 -9.21 -5.63
N ALA A 191 -0.49 -10.04 -5.68
CA ALA A 191 -1.03 -10.60 -6.93
C ALA A 191 -1.69 -9.51 -7.81
N GLU A 192 -0.87 -8.87 -8.64
CA GLU A 192 -1.28 -7.73 -9.48
C GLU A 192 -2.15 -8.12 -10.68
N ASP A 193 -2.18 -9.40 -11.04
CA ASP A 193 -2.99 -9.96 -12.13
C ASP A 193 -4.47 -10.13 -11.78
N ILE A 194 -4.84 -9.96 -10.51
CA ILE A 194 -6.21 -10.12 -10.01
C ILE A 194 -6.75 -8.76 -9.55
N GLU A 195 -7.49 -8.10 -10.45
CA GLU A 195 -8.31 -6.91 -10.17
C GLU A 195 -7.64 -5.83 -9.29
N LEU A 196 -6.33 -5.62 -9.50
CA LEU A 196 -5.46 -4.83 -8.62
C LEU A 196 -6.06 -3.48 -8.22
N ARG A 197 -6.51 -2.69 -9.21
CA ARG A 197 -7.03 -1.33 -8.96
C ARG A 197 -8.31 -1.36 -8.13
N ILE A 198 -9.18 -2.34 -8.37
CA ILE A 198 -10.44 -2.50 -7.66
C ILE A 198 -10.16 -2.97 -6.23
N ARG A 199 -9.28 -3.95 -6.04
CA ARG A 199 -8.85 -4.42 -4.72
C ARG A 199 -8.25 -3.29 -3.88
N MET A 200 -7.31 -2.53 -4.45
CA MET A 200 -6.68 -1.41 -3.74
C MET A 200 -7.66 -0.27 -3.44
N ARG A 201 -8.67 -0.04 -4.32
CA ARG A 201 -9.76 0.90 -4.01
C ARG A 201 -10.56 0.42 -2.81
N ALA A 202 -10.96 -0.86 -2.77
CA ALA A 202 -11.72 -1.42 -1.64
C ALA A 202 -10.94 -1.32 -0.31
N ILE A 203 -9.63 -1.54 -0.32
CA ILE A 203 -8.78 -1.30 0.86
C ILE A 203 -8.78 0.19 1.25
N GLY A 204 -8.68 1.10 0.27
CA GLY A 204 -8.83 2.54 0.48
C GLY A 204 -10.19 2.95 1.06
N ASP A 205 -11.27 2.27 0.69
CA ASP A 205 -12.61 2.51 1.22
C ASP A 205 -12.70 2.05 2.68
N ILE A 206 -12.10 0.91 3.04
CA ILE A 206 -11.98 0.46 4.44
C ILE A 206 -11.21 1.48 5.28
N ILE A 207 -10.10 2.00 4.75
CA ILE A 207 -9.29 3.03 5.43
C ILE A 207 -10.11 4.28 5.74
N GLN A 208 -10.85 4.78 4.74
CA GLN A 208 -11.69 5.97 4.89
C GLN A 208 -12.87 5.73 5.83
N LEU A 209 -13.59 4.61 5.65
CA LEU A 209 -14.75 4.22 6.45
C LEU A 209 -14.44 4.20 7.95
N HIS A 210 -13.23 3.77 8.31
CA HIS A 210 -12.83 3.69 9.72
C HIS A 210 -12.08 4.90 10.24
N SER A 211 -11.69 5.84 9.37
CA SER A 211 -10.93 7.04 9.73
C SER A 211 -9.69 6.69 10.57
N LEU A 212 -8.79 5.89 9.97
CA LEU A 212 -7.65 5.30 10.66
C LEU A 212 -6.58 6.34 11.00
N ASP A 213 -5.95 6.24 12.17
CA ASP A 213 -4.85 7.12 12.56
C ASP A 213 -3.49 6.59 12.11
N VAL A 214 -3.32 5.26 12.14
CA VAL A 214 -2.11 4.55 11.71
C VAL A 214 -2.50 3.35 10.84
N ILE A 215 -1.77 3.16 9.74
CA ILE A 215 -1.99 2.09 8.77
C ILE A 215 -0.65 1.38 8.53
N CYS A 216 -0.64 0.08 8.70
CA CYS A 216 0.49 -0.80 8.51
C CYS A 216 0.16 -1.79 7.39
N LEU A 217 0.82 -1.66 6.24
CA LEU A 217 0.55 -2.50 5.07
C LEU A 217 1.75 -3.40 4.76
N GLN A 218 1.48 -4.64 4.37
CA GLN A 218 2.46 -5.63 3.93
C GLN A 218 2.21 -6.01 2.46
N GLU A 219 3.22 -6.55 1.78
CA GLU A 219 3.17 -6.91 0.34
C GLU A 219 2.83 -5.76 -0.62
N VAL A 220 3.17 -4.52 -0.24
CA VAL A 220 2.98 -3.38 -1.13
C VAL A 220 4.02 -3.43 -2.25
N THR A 221 3.56 -3.52 -3.49
CA THR A 221 4.40 -3.40 -4.68
C THR A 221 4.55 -1.94 -5.13
N PRO A 222 5.50 -1.63 -6.03
CA PRO A 222 5.58 -0.29 -6.65
C PRO A 222 4.28 0.18 -7.31
N ASN A 223 3.53 -0.72 -7.96
CA ASN A 223 2.26 -0.37 -8.60
C ASN A 223 1.16 -0.10 -7.57
N ILE A 224 1.10 -0.90 -6.50
CA ILE A 224 0.18 -0.66 -5.38
C ILE A 224 0.48 0.68 -4.71
N TYR A 225 1.75 0.96 -4.41
CA TYR A 225 2.18 2.24 -3.85
C TYR A 225 1.72 3.40 -4.73
N ALA A 226 1.92 3.29 -6.05
CA ALA A 226 1.50 4.32 -6.99
C ALA A 226 -0.03 4.47 -7.09
N ILE A 227 -0.81 3.39 -6.86
CA ILE A 227 -2.27 3.47 -6.78
C ILE A 227 -2.67 4.24 -5.52
N PHE A 228 -2.15 3.84 -4.35
CA PHE A 228 -2.46 4.49 -3.08
C PHE A 228 -2.06 5.96 -3.07
N GLN A 229 -0.88 6.32 -3.58
CA GLN A 229 -0.41 7.70 -3.65
C GLN A 229 -1.35 8.64 -4.43
N ARG A 230 -2.15 8.10 -5.37
CA ARG A 230 -3.12 8.87 -6.16
C ARG A 230 -4.47 9.05 -5.47
N THR A 231 -4.72 8.34 -4.37
CA THR A 231 -5.97 8.46 -3.63
C THR A 231 -6.02 9.73 -2.80
N ASN A 232 -7.22 10.23 -2.50
CA ASN A 232 -7.37 11.44 -1.70
C ASN A 232 -6.99 11.23 -0.23
N TRP A 233 -7.30 10.06 0.33
CA TRP A 233 -6.99 9.75 1.72
C TRP A 233 -5.48 9.75 1.99
N TRP A 234 -4.65 9.34 1.02
CA TRP A 234 -3.19 9.32 1.17
C TRP A 234 -2.61 10.67 1.62
N LYS A 235 -3.18 11.77 1.12
CA LYS A 235 -2.71 13.14 1.42
C LYS A 235 -2.77 13.50 2.91
N LEU A 236 -3.58 12.77 3.68
CA LEU A 236 -3.71 12.96 5.13
C LEU A 236 -2.59 12.29 5.93
N TYR A 237 -1.82 11.40 5.31
CA TYR A 237 -0.83 10.57 5.99
C TYR A 237 0.59 10.93 5.58
N LYS A 238 1.49 10.86 6.56
CA LYS A 238 2.94 10.76 6.34
C LYS A 238 3.31 9.29 6.11
N CYS A 239 4.00 9.03 5.03
CA CYS A 239 4.49 7.70 4.67
C CYS A 239 5.91 7.48 5.21
N SER A 240 6.18 6.31 5.80
CA SER A 240 7.51 5.92 6.28
C SER A 240 8.52 5.63 5.16
N LEU A 241 8.05 5.49 3.91
CA LEU A 241 8.87 5.18 2.74
C LEU A 241 8.83 6.27 1.68
N SER A 242 10.03 6.67 1.23
CA SER A 242 10.19 7.53 0.06
C SER A 242 9.90 6.77 -1.23
N LEU A 243 9.51 7.53 -2.26
CA LEU A 243 9.23 7.00 -3.59
C LEU A 243 10.41 6.21 -4.16
N ASP A 244 11.64 6.74 -4.05
CA ASP A 244 12.84 6.07 -4.58
C ASP A 244 13.06 4.70 -3.93
N LYS A 245 12.87 4.59 -2.62
CA LYS A 245 12.99 3.31 -1.91
C LYS A 245 11.90 2.34 -2.34
N ALA A 246 10.65 2.81 -2.45
CA ALA A 246 9.53 2.00 -2.91
C ALA A 246 9.77 1.41 -4.31
N MET A 247 10.30 2.20 -5.24
CA MET A 247 10.51 1.79 -6.63
C MET A 247 11.68 0.81 -6.83
N THR A 248 12.54 0.62 -5.83
CA THR A 248 13.71 -0.28 -5.92
C THR A 248 13.43 -1.73 -5.53
N ARG A 249 12.28 -2.01 -4.92
CA ARG A 249 11.95 -3.31 -4.32
C ARG A 249 10.74 -3.95 -5.02
N PRO A 250 10.70 -5.28 -5.14
CA PRO A 250 9.55 -5.96 -5.77
C PRO A 250 8.27 -5.80 -4.94
N TYR A 251 8.39 -5.89 -3.62
CA TYR A 251 7.34 -5.59 -2.65
C TYR A 251 7.98 -5.24 -1.29
N PHE A 252 7.21 -4.63 -0.39
CA PHE A 252 7.70 -4.15 0.90
C PHE A 252 6.57 -3.92 1.91
N CYS A 253 6.95 -3.73 3.17
CA CYS A 253 6.05 -3.21 4.20
C CYS A 253 6.13 -1.69 4.25
N MET A 254 5.01 -1.04 4.54
CA MET A 254 4.96 0.40 4.72
C MET A 254 4.07 0.79 5.88
N GLN A 255 4.37 1.94 6.48
CA GLN A 255 3.56 2.53 7.53
C GLN A 255 3.13 3.93 7.11
N LEU A 256 1.86 4.24 7.34
CA LEU A 256 1.26 5.55 7.13
C LEU A 256 0.71 6.02 8.46
N CYS A 257 1.04 7.24 8.87
CA CYS A 257 0.49 7.84 10.09
C CYS A 257 -0.03 9.23 9.79
N ILE A 258 -1.13 9.62 10.43
CA ILE A 258 -1.51 11.03 10.42
C ILE A 258 -0.38 11.83 11.06
N ALA A 259 0.02 12.92 10.41
CA ALA A 259 1.16 13.75 10.79
C ALA A 259 1.14 14.24 12.25
N GLU A 260 -0.04 14.27 12.86
CA GLU A 260 -0.37 14.76 14.19
C GLU A 260 -1.23 13.73 14.95
N VAL A 261 -0.64 12.58 15.29
CA VAL A 261 -1.22 11.75 16.36
C VAL A 261 -0.76 12.33 17.69
N SER A 262 -1.38 13.43 18.11
CA SER A 262 -1.32 13.85 19.51
C SER A 262 -2.21 12.90 20.32
N THR A 263 -1.59 11.98 21.05
CA THR A 263 -2.26 11.32 22.16
C THR A 263 -2.57 12.38 23.22
N GLN A 264 -3.70 12.24 23.91
CA GLN A 264 -4.07 13.18 24.98
C GLN A 264 -2.98 13.10 26.05
N GLY A 265 -2.15 14.16 26.17
CA GLY A 265 -1.05 14.25 27.14
C GLY A 265 0.28 13.60 26.72
N ASP A 266 0.88 14.05 25.60
CA ASP A 266 2.29 13.81 25.21
C ASP A 266 2.81 12.37 25.36
N THR A 267 1.92 11.39 25.33
CA THR A 267 2.25 9.99 25.65
C THR A 267 2.81 9.33 24.40
N PRO A 268 4.12 9.03 24.34
CA PRO A 268 4.72 8.47 23.14
C PRO A 268 4.21 7.04 22.92
N LEU A 269 3.72 6.78 21.72
CA LEU A 269 3.34 5.45 21.24
C LEU A 269 4.25 5.07 20.07
N VAL A 270 4.91 3.92 20.20
CA VAL A 270 5.69 3.33 19.10
C VAL A 270 4.86 2.25 18.43
N VAL A 271 4.56 2.43 17.15
CA VAL A 271 3.95 1.40 16.30
C VAL A 271 4.99 0.94 15.30
N ALA A 272 5.20 -0.37 15.24
CA ALA A 272 6.08 -1.02 14.29
C ALA A 272 5.32 -2.06 13.50
N THR A 273 5.73 -2.24 12.24
CA THR A 273 5.18 -3.29 11.39
C THR A 273 6.26 -4.08 10.65
N SER A 274 5.98 -5.35 10.42
CA SER A 274 6.83 -6.25 9.63
C SER A 274 5.99 -7.22 8.81
N HIS A 275 6.65 -7.84 7.84
CA HIS A 275 6.21 -9.08 7.20
C HIS A 275 7.33 -10.09 7.47
N LEU A 276 7.15 -10.96 8.45
CA LEU A 276 8.17 -11.93 8.84
C LEU A 276 8.30 -13.03 7.79
N GLU A 277 9.43 -13.74 7.81
CA GLU A 277 9.81 -14.73 6.82
C GLU A 277 8.69 -15.77 6.57
N SER A 278 8.22 -15.81 5.33
CA SER A 278 7.12 -16.68 4.92
C SER A 278 7.58 -18.12 4.70
N PRO A 279 6.77 -19.12 5.06
CA PRO A 279 6.98 -20.49 4.58
C PRO A 279 6.92 -20.50 3.04
N CYS A 280 8.01 -20.92 2.39
CA CYS A 280 8.08 -21.00 0.93
C CYS A 280 8.53 -22.38 0.44
N PRO A 281 7.70 -23.43 0.61
CA PRO A 281 7.83 -24.70 -0.10
C PRO A 281 8.14 -24.54 -1.59
N ALA A 282 9.37 -24.86 -1.94
CA ALA A 282 9.84 -24.84 -3.31
C ALA A 282 10.59 -26.14 -3.64
N PRO A 283 10.62 -26.53 -4.93
CA PRO A 283 11.45 -27.62 -5.38
C PRO A 283 12.91 -27.43 -4.93
N PRO A 284 13.65 -28.51 -4.64
CA PRO A 284 13.25 -29.90 -4.84
C PRO A 284 12.55 -30.55 -3.65
N LYS A 285 12.58 -29.93 -2.46
CA LYS A 285 12.13 -30.58 -1.21
C LYS A 285 10.73 -30.19 -0.74
N TRP A 286 10.23 -29.03 -1.16
CA TRP A 286 8.92 -28.49 -0.73
C TRP A 286 8.72 -28.39 0.79
N ASP A 287 9.79 -28.34 1.58
CA ASP A 287 9.75 -28.35 3.05
C ASP A 287 10.32 -27.07 3.70
N GLN A 288 10.60 -26.03 2.90
CA GLN A 288 11.23 -24.81 3.42
C GLN A 288 10.23 -23.93 4.20
N MET A 289 10.18 -24.14 5.50
CA MET A 289 9.29 -23.44 6.43
C MET A 289 9.86 -22.14 7.01
N TYR A 290 11.18 -21.95 6.97
CA TYR A 290 11.89 -20.77 7.47
C TYR A 290 11.55 -20.36 8.92
N SER A 291 11.19 -21.35 9.75
CA SER A 291 10.80 -21.13 11.15
C SER A 291 11.93 -20.50 11.97
N LYS A 292 13.17 -20.94 11.79
CA LYS A 292 14.32 -20.41 12.55
C LYS A 292 14.58 -18.94 12.24
N GLU A 293 14.49 -18.57 10.96
CA GLU A 293 14.66 -17.22 10.46
C GLU A 293 13.54 -16.31 11.00
N ARG A 294 12.29 -16.76 10.89
CA ARG A 294 11.12 -16.06 11.41
C ARG A 294 11.18 -15.85 12.93
N VAL A 295 11.53 -16.88 13.69
CA VAL A 295 11.72 -16.79 15.16
C VAL A 295 12.83 -15.79 15.49
N LYS A 296 13.95 -15.81 14.77
CA LYS A 296 15.04 -14.85 14.97
C LYS A 296 14.58 -13.41 14.71
N GLN A 297 13.89 -13.16 13.59
CA GLN A 297 13.34 -11.84 13.27
C GLN A 297 12.36 -11.35 14.35
N ALA A 298 11.47 -12.22 14.84
CA ALA A 298 10.53 -11.89 15.91
C ALA A 298 11.25 -11.48 17.21
N ASN A 299 12.28 -12.24 17.62
CA ASN A 299 13.09 -11.92 18.79
C ASN A 299 13.78 -10.55 18.63
N GLU A 300 14.45 -10.30 17.50
CA GLU A 300 15.14 -9.03 17.24
C GLU A 300 14.17 -7.84 17.25
N ALA A 301 12.99 -7.98 16.66
CA ALA A 301 11.96 -6.95 16.64
C ALA A 301 11.42 -6.65 18.04
N VAL A 302 11.09 -7.68 18.81
CA VAL A 302 10.60 -7.54 20.19
C VAL A 302 11.67 -6.92 21.08
N ASP A 303 12.92 -7.40 21.01
CA ASP A 303 14.03 -6.88 21.80
C ASP A 303 14.31 -5.41 21.53
N PHE A 304 14.11 -4.97 20.29
CA PHE A 304 14.19 -3.56 19.93
C PHE A 304 13.06 -2.72 20.53
N LEU A 305 11.84 -3.28 20.58
CA LEU A 305 10.63 -2.55 20.98
C LEU A 305 10.40 -2.52 22.50
N LYS A 306 10.87 -3.53 23.25
CA LYS A 306 10.59 -3.69 24.69
C LYS A 306 11.03 -2.52 25.58
N LYS A 307 11.93 -1.66 25.09
CA LYS A 307 12.39 -0.45 25.80
C LYS A 307 11.34 0.68 25.84
N ASN A 308 10.30 0.61 25.00
CA ASN A 308 9.32 1.67 24.89
C ASN A 308 8.13 1.42 25.85
N PRO A 309 7.61 2.45 26.54
CA PRO A 309 6.54 2.29 27.53
C PRO A 309 5.18 1.95 26.91
N ASN A 310 4.93 2.41 25.68
CA ASN A 310 3.77 2.06 24.89
C ASN A 310 4.26 1.63 23.51
N ALA A 311 4.15 0.35 23.21
CA ALA A 311 4.65 -0.28 22.00
C ALA A 311 3.61 -1.22 21.39
N ILE A 312 3.52 -1.20 20.07
CA ILE A 312 2.71 -2.12 19.27
C ILE A 312 3.58 -2.68 18.16
N PHE A 313 3.63 -4.00 18.08
CA PHE A 313 4.20 -4.71 16.95
C PHE A 313 3.09 -5.45 16.21
N CYS A 314 2.85 -5.08 14.96
CA CYS A 314 1.74 -5.63 14.16
C CYS A 314 2.14 -5.91 12.72
N GLY A 315 1.42 -6.77 12.02
CA GLY A 315 1.79 -7.15 10.68
C GLY A 315 1.47 -8.60 10.37
N ASP A 316 1.87 -9.01 9.18
CA ASP A 316 1.88 -10.41 8.79
C ASP A 316 3.10 -11.09 9.42
N MET A 317 2.86 -11.82 10.49
CA MET A 317 3.93 -12.49 11.23
C MET A 317 4.29 -13.83 10.62
N ASN A 318 3.56 -14.32 9.61
CA ASN A 318 3.69 -15.69 9.09
C ASN A 318 3.77 -16.79 10.17
N TRP A 319 3.27 -16.50 11.38
CA TRP A 319 3.60 -17.27 12.57
C TRP A 319 2.66 -18.45 12.74
N ASP A 320 3.25 -19.62 12.95
CA ASP A 320 2.54 -20.85 13.23
C ASP A 320 2.88 -21.33 14.64
N ASP A 321 1.90 -21.29 15.55
CA ASP A 321 2.12 -21.61 16.96
C ASP A 321 2.61 -23.06 17.19
N LYS A 322 2.37 -23.98 16.22
CA LYS A 322 2.85 -25.37 16.30
C LYS A 322 4.26 -25.53 15.75
N LEU A 323 4.61 -24.82 14.68
CA LEU A 323 5.92 -24.92 14.03
C LEU A 323 6.96 -24.02 14.69
N ASP A 324 6.57 -22.79 15.04
CA ASP A 324 7.45 -21.75 15.59
C ASP A 324 7.45 -21.71 17.11
N GLY A 325 6.44 -22.32 17.73
CA GLY A 325 6.22 -22.29 19.17
C GLY A 325 5.53 -21.01 19.64
N GLU A 326 5.67 -20.72 20.93
CA GLU A 326 5.12 -19.50 21.52
C GLU A 326 5.84 -18.27 20.98
N PHE A 327 5.08 -17.22 20.67
CA PHE A 327 5.66 -15.95 20.22
C PHE A 327 6.54 -15.38 21.35
N PRO A 328 7.77 -14.90 21.08
CA PRO A 328 8.72 -14.46 22.12
C PRO A 328 8.30 -13.13 22.76
N LEU A 329 7.23 -13.12 23.54
CA LEU A 329 6.70 -11.93 24.19
C LEU A 329 7.38 -11.70 25.55
N PRO A 330 7.90 -10.49 25.82
CA PRO A 330 8.42 -10.13 27.14
C PRO A 330 7.30 -9.96 28.15
N ASP A 331 7.66 -9.92 29.44
CA ASP A 331 6.70 -9.66 30.51
C ASP A 331 5.91 -8.36 30.27
N GLY A 332 4.59 -8.45 30.45
CA GLY A 332 3.66 -7.33 30.23
C GLY A 332 3.23 -7.13 28.77
N TRP A 333 3.83 -7.83 27.81
CA TRP A 333 3.31 -7.90 26.45
C TRP A 333 2.19 -8.94 26.33
N PHE A 334 1.26 -8.71 25.42
CA PHE A 334 0.19 -9.66 25.14
C PHE A 334 -0.23 -9.62 23.66
N ASP A 335 -0.80 -10.71 23.18
CA ASP A 335 -1.50 -10.78 21.89
C ASP A 335 -2.91 -10.21 22.05
N ALA A 336 -3.20 -9.12 21.34
CA ALA A 336 -4.46 -8.40 21.47
C ALA A 336 -5.67 -9.24 21.04
N TRP A 337 -5.52 -10.12 20.04
CA TRP A 337 -6.62 -10.98 19.60
C TRP A 337 -6.96 -12.00 20.68
N THR A 338 -5.96 -12.74 21.17
CA THR A 338 -6.16 -13.76 22.21
C THR A 338 -6.70 -13.15 23.51
N ALA A 339 -6.23 -11.95 23.88
CA ALA A 339 -6.70 -11.26 25.09
C ALA A 339 -8.17 -10.80 25.00
N LEU A 340 -8.60 -10.27 23.86
CA LEU A 340 -9.95 -9.72 23.70
C LEU A 340 -10.98 -10.74 23.20
N LYS A 341 -10.53 -11.76 22.47
CA LYS A 341 -11.38 -12.77 21.83
C LYS A 341 -10.88 -14.20 22.13
N PRO A 342 -10.75 -14.60 23.40
CA PRO A 342 -10.14 -15.89 23.79
C PRO A 342 -10.89 -17.14 23.28
N LYS A 343 -12.14 -16.98 22.82
CA LYS A 343 -12.97 -18.06 22.26
C LYS A 343 -12.88 -18.17 20.74
N GLU A 344 -12.25 -17.21 20.07
CA GLU A 344 -12.11 -17.16 18.62
C GLU A 344 -10.66 -17.36 18.25
N ILE A 345 -10.37 -18.27 17.33
CA ILE A 345 -8.99 -18.45 16.86
C ILE A 345 -8.52 -17.20 16.13
N GLY A 346 -9.35 -16.61 15.26
CA GLY A 346 -9.00 -15.40 14.50
C GLY A 346 -8.18 -15.70 13.24
N TRP A 347 -8.71 -16.54 12.34
CA TRP A 347 -8.05 -16.86 11.09
C TRP A 347 -8.00 -15.64 10.16
N THR A 348 -6.82 -15.06 9.97
CA THR A 348 -6.61 -13.91 9.08
C THR A 348 -6.28 -14.34 7.66
N TYR A 349 -5.78 -15.56 7.48
CA TYR A 349 -5.71 -16.26 6.20
C TYR A 349 -6.60 -17.49 6.27
N ASP A 350 -7.71 -17.51 5.54
CA ASP A 350 -8.73 -18.55 5.65
C ASP A 350 -9.31 -18.93 4.29
N THR A 351 -8.93 -20.08 3.75
CA THR A 351 -9.44 -20.55 2.44
C THR A 351 -10.89 -21.04 2.51
N LYS A 352 -11.48 -21.20 3.70
CA LYS A 352 -12.89 -21.54 3.89
C LYS A 352 -13.74 -20.28 3.91
N ALA A 353 -13.31 -19.24 4.63
CA ALA A 353 -14.05 -17.99 4.76
C ALA A 353 -13.80 -17.02 3.61
N ASN A 354 -12.62 -17.07 2.97
CA ASN A 354 -12.28 -16.25 1.80
C ASN A 354 -12.61 -17.02 0.50
N PRO A 355 -13.76 -16.76 -0.15
CA PRO A 355 -14.17 -17.52 -1.34
C PRO A 355 -13.27 -17.27 -2.55
N MET A 356 -12.46 -16.19 -2.57
CA MET A 356 -11.43 -15.94 -3.58
C MET A 356 -10.39 -17.07 -3.61
N LEU A 357 -10.17 -17.74 -2.47
CA LEU A 357 -9.22 -18.82 -2.27
C LEU A 357 -9.86 -20.21 -2.29
N SER A 358 -11.17 -20.32 -2.57
CA SER A 358 -11.93 -21.57 -2.44
C SER A 358 -11.44 -22.74 -3.32
N ALA A 359 -10.67 -22.44 -4.37
CA ALA A 359 -10.02 -23.45 -5.21
C ALA A 359 -8.69 -23.99 -4.64
N ASN A 360 -8.17 -23.40 -3.56
CA ASN A 360 -6.96 -23.86 -2.88
C ASN A 360 -7.29 -25.00 -1.91
N TRP A 361 -6.25 -25.73 -1.50
CA TRP A 361 -6.36 -26.68 -0.39
C TRP A 361 -6.78 -25.95 0.89
N LYS A 362 -7.51 -26.66 1.75
CA LYS A 362 -8.01 -26.09 2.99
C LYS A 362 -6.83 -25.66 3.88
N LEU A 363 -6.72 -24.36 4.11
CA LEU A 363 -5.70 -23.76 4.97
C LEU A 363 -6.33 -22.62 5.77
N GLN A 364 -6.15 -22.66 7.08
CA GLN A 364 -6.64 -21.65 8.01
C GLN A 364 -5.49 -21.32 8.96
N LYS A 365 -5.02 -20.07 8.94
CA LYS A 365 -3.86 -19.59 9.70
C LYS A 365 -4.11 -18.19 10.26
N ARG A 366 -3.49 -17.92 11.40
CA ARG A 366 -3.51 -16.62 12.08
C ARG A 366 -2.14 -15.97 11.91
N LEU A 367 -1.91 -15.52 10.68
CA LEU A 367 -0.64 -14.98 10.25
C LEU A 367 -0.48 -13.55 10.76
N ASP A 368 -1.55 -12.76 10.67
CA ASP A 368 -1.56 -11.35 11.08
C ASP A 368 -1.86 -11.22 12.56
N ARG A 369 -1.05 -10.43 13.28
CA ARG A 369 -1.18 -10.27 14.74
C ARG A 369 -0.98 -8.83 15.19
N PHE A 370 -1.51 -8.50 16.37
CA PHE A 370 -1.20 -7.30 17.13
C PHE A 370 -0.61 -7.71 18.48
N LEU A 371 0.67 -7.42 18.69
CA LEU A 371 1.40 -7.71 19.91
C LEU A 371 1.64 -6.38 20.63
N VAL A 372 1.19 -6.29 21.88
CA VAL A 372 0.91 -5.01 22.51
C VAL A 372 1.52 -4.96 23.91
N SER A 373 2.17 -3.84 24.23
CA SER A 373 2.59 -3.49 25.59
C SER A 373 2.27 -2.02 25.84
N LEU A 374 1.37 -1.76 26.79
CA LEU A 374 0.87 -0.40 27.05
C LEU A 374 0.83 -0.12 28.55
N ARG A 375 1.46 0.99 28.93
CA ARG A 375 1.41 1.53 30.29
C ARG A 375 0.25 2.51 30.45
N ASP A 376 0.11 3.43 29.51
CA ASP A 376 -0.73 4.62 29.62
C ASP A 376 -1.98 4.54 28.73
N LEU A 377 -2.00 3.58 27.81
CA LEU A 377 -3.11 3.32 26.89
C LEU A 377 -3.73 1.95 27.19
N LYS A 378 -4.98 1.75 26.75
CA LYS A 378 -5.64 0.45 26.80
C LYS A 378 -6.23 0.11 25.43
N VAL A 379 -6.16 -1.17 25.08
CA VAL A 379 -6.86 -1.69 23.91
C VAL A 379 -8.33 -1.83 24.26
N GLU A 380 -9.19 -1.20 23.47
CA GLU A 380 -10.64 -1.25 23.64
C GLU A 380 -11.25 -2.40 22.83
N SER A 381 -10.84 -2.56 21.56
CA SER A 381 -11.37 -3.60 20.69
C SER A 381 -10.39 -3.99 19.59
N ILE A 382 -10.58 -5.19 19.05
CA ILE A 382 -9.94 -5.68 17.85
C ILE A 382 -11.00 -6.36 16.98
N LYS A 383 -10.99 -6.08 15.68
CA LYS A 383 -11.89 -6.70 14.71
C LYS A 383 -11.22 -6.97 13.39
N MET A 384 -11.76 -7.94 12.67
CA MET A 384 -11.35 -8.29 11.32
C MET A 384 -12.09 -7.41 10.29
N VAL A 385 -11.41 -7.01 9.21
CA VAL A 385 -11.96 -6.18 8.12
C VAL A 385 -11.58 -6.75 6.76
N GLY A 386 -12.27 -6.32 5.70
CA GLY A 386 -12.05 -6.85 4.35
C GLY A 386 -12.61 -8.26 4.15
N THR A 387 -13.60 -8.65 4.96
CA THR A 387 -14.23 -9.98 4.92
C THR A 387 -15.26 -10.15 3.82
N GLU A 388 -15.70 -9.05 3.23
CA GLU A 388 -16.75 -9.04 2.21
C GLU A 388 -16.16 -9.10 0.80
N ARG A 389 -16.81 -9.85 -0.08
CA ARG A 389 -16.52 -9.82 -1.52
C ARG A 389 -16.82 -8.43 -2.09
N ILE A 390 -16.02 -8.02 -3.07
CA ILE A 390 -16.29 -6.81 -3.84
C ILE A 390 -17.49 -7.11 -4.76
N PRO A 391 -18.59 -6.33 -4.69
CA PRO A 391 -19.78 -6.58 -5.50
C PRO A 391 -19.45 -6.65 -6.98
N GLU A 392 -20.02 -7.65 -7.67
CA GLU A 392 -19.95 -7.80 -9.14
C GLU A 392 -18.54 -8.00 -9.73
N VAL A 393 -17.54 -8.26 -8.90
CA VAL A 393 -16.16 -8.43 -9.34
C VAL A 393 -15.73 -9.89 -9.15
N THR A 394 -15.31 -10.51 -10.26
CA THR A 394 -14.84 -11.88 -10.32
C THR A 394 -13.50 -11.97 -11.07
N TYR A 395 -12.80 -13.09 -10.93
CA TYR A 395 -11.62 -13.40 -11.73
C TYR A 395 -11.64 -14.85 -12.18
N MET A 396 -10.99 -15.14 -13.31
CA MET A 396 -10.87 -16.50 -13.83
C MET A 396 -9.59 -17.15 -13.30
N LYS A 397 -9.75 -18.20 -12.49
CA LYS A 397 -8.64 -19.00 -11.98
C LYS A 397 -8.37 -20.18 -12.89
N GLN A 398 -7.17 -20.20 -13.48
CA GLN A 398 -6.69 -21.35 -14.24
C GLN A 398 -6.39 -22.53 -13.33
N ARG A 399 -6.80 -23.73 -13.75
CA ARG A 399 -6.59 -24.98 -12.99
C ARG A 399 -5.95 -26.03 -13.87
N LYS A 400 -4.85 -26.63 -13.41
CA LYS A 400 -4.14 -27.66 -14.18
C LYS A 400 -5.04 -28.87 -14.44
N GLY A 401 -5.27 -29.19 -15.72
CA GLY A 401 -6.09 -30.32 -16.14
C GLY A 401 -7.58 -30.19 -15.81
N LYS A 402 -8.07 -28.98 -15.50
CA LYS A 402 -9.48 -28.70 -15.19
C LYS A 402 -9.90 -27.41 -15.91
N PRO A 403 -11.21 -27.21 -16.18
CA PRO A 403 -11.68 -25.94 -16.73
C PRO A 403 -11.37 -24.79 -15.78
N ASP A 404 -11.22 -23.61 -16.35
CA ASP A 404 -11.08 -22.36 -15.60
C ASP A 404 -12.29 -22.17 -14.69
N LEU A 405 -12.04 -21.62 -13.51
CA LEU A 405 -13.06 -21.42 -12.48
C LEU A 405 -13.20 -19.94 -12.21
N GLU A 406 -14.42 -19.42 -12.40
CA GLU A 406 -14.76 -18.06 -11.99
C GLU A 406 -14.91 -18.00 -10.47
N LEU A 407 -14.22 -17.06 -9.84
CA LEU A 407 -14.22 -16.88 -8.38
C LEU A 407 -14.46 -15.40 -8.03
N PRO A 408 -15.13 -15.12 -6.89
CA PRO A 408 -15.30 -13.75 -6.42
C PRO A 408 -13.96 -13.13 -6.02
N VAL A 409 -13.88 -11.80 -6.09
CA VAL A 409 -12.73 -11.04 -5.62
C VAL A 409 -13.05 -10.42 -4.25
N LEU A 410 -12.14 -10.60 -3.31
CA LEU A 410 -12.06 -9.88 -2.04
C LEU A 410 -10.92 -8.84 -2.12
N PRO A 411 -10.80 -7.92 -1.14
CA PRO A 411 -9.72 -6.92 -1.16
C PRO A 411 -8.31 -7.54 -1.15
N SER A 412 -8.14 -8.66 -0.45
CA SER A 412 -6.87 -9.40 -0.33
C SER A 412 -7.15 -10.89 -0.11
N ASP A 413 -6.12 -11.74 -0.22
CA ASP A 413 -6.17 -13.12 0.24
C ASP A 413 -6.14 -13.20 1.79
N HIS A 414 -5.64 -12.15 2.44
CA HIS A 414 -5.76 -11.92 3.89
C HIS A 414 -7.00 -11.09 4.26
N PHE A 415 -7.43 -11.23 5.52
CA PHE A 415 -8.29 -10.27 6.19
C PHE A 415 -7.47 -9.31 7.04
N GLY A 416 -7.80 -8.03 7.00
CA GLY A 416 -7.13 -7.00 7.80
C GLY A 416 -7.55 -7.05 9.27
N LEU A 417 -6.68 -6.56 10.16
CA LEU A 417 -6.98 -6.40 11.59
C LEU A 417 -7.02 -4.92 11.98
N LEU A 418 -8.13 -4.49 12.58
CA LEU A 418 -8.33 -3.14 13.08
C LEU A 418 -8.35 -3.15 14.61
N LEU A 419 -7.32 -2.54 15.20
CA LEU A 419 -7.18 -2.31 16.64
C LEU A 419 -7.71 -0.92 17.01
N THR A 420 -8.53 -0.82 18.05
CA THR A 420 -8.97 0.45 18.63
C THR A 420 -8.46 0.57 20.06
N MET A 421 -7.89 1.72 20.39
CA MET A 421 -7.32 2.02 21.69
C MET A 421 -7.86 3.34 22.23
N VAL A 422 -7.78 3.50 23.54
CA VAL A 422 -8.13 4.73 24.25
C VAL A 422 -7.08 5.02 25.32
N ALA A 423 -6.99 6.29 25.74
CA ALA A 423 -6.25 6.65 26.95
C ALA A 423 -6.81 5.89 28.16
N ARG A 424 -5.93 5.53 29.11
CA ARG A 424 -6.35 4.76 30.29
C ARG A 424 -7.27 5.53 31.21
#